data_AF-A0A1Y2CAU2-F1
#
_entry.id   AF-A0A1Y2CAU2-F1
#
_cell.length_a   1.000
_cell.length_b   1.000
_cell.length_c   1.000
_cell.angle_alpha   90.00
_cell.angle_beta   90.00
_cell.angle_gamma   90.00
#
_symmetry.space_group_name_H-M   'P 1'
#
loop_
_entity.id
_entity.type
_entity.pdbx_description
1 polymer ?
#
loop_
_entity_poly.entity_id
_entity_poly.type
_entity_poly.pdbx_seq_one_letter_code
_entity_poly.pdbx_strand_id
1 'polypeptide(L)' 'MNESTSLPPGTSVRFQRNAFTVLQECTEAYMTCFFEDANLLAIHAKRVTLMRQDIQLLCRLRHEM' A
#
# COMPACT_ATOMS: atom_id res chain seq x y z
N MET A 1 -10.21 27.16 0.13
CA MET A 1 -10.07 26.07 1.12
C MET A 1 -9.02 25.09 0.62
N ASN A 2 -7.75 25.37 0.87
CA ASN A 2 -6.71 24.36 0.89
C ASN A 2 -5.59 24.94 1.75
N GLU A 3 -5.71 24.75 3.06
CA GLU A 3 -4.59 24.99 3.98
C GLU A 3 -3.60 23.85 3.76
N SER A 4 -2.66 24.09 2.86
CA SER A 4 -1.39 23.38 2.87
C SER A 4 -0.80 23.60 4.26
N THR A 5 -0.86 22.58 5.12
CA THR A 5 -0.05 22.47 6.34
C THR A 5 1.43 22.38 5.95
N SER A 6 1.97 23.45 5.38
CA SER A 6 3.41 23.65 5.34
C SER A 6 3.81 23.99 6.76
N LEU A 7 4.53 23.08 7.42
CA LEU A 7 5.19 23.43 8.68
C LEU A 7 5.96 24.74 8.48
N PRO A 8 5.93 25.65 9.47
CA PRO A 8 6.62 26.93 9.35
C PRO A 8 8.09 26.67 9.00
N PRO A 9 8.69 27.48 8.10
CA PRO A 9 10.06 27.28 7.63
C PRO A 9 11.00 27.26 8.84
N GLY A 10 11.54 26.08 9.16
CA GLY A 10 12.40 25.85 10.34
C GLY A 10 11.90 24.77 11.32
N THR A 11 10.69 24.23 11.15
CA THR A 11 10.22 23.13 12.02
C THR A 11 10.47 21.78 11.33
N SER A 12 11.43 21.01 11.86
CA SER A 12 11.70 19.64 11.43
C SER A 12 10.89 18.64 12.26
N VAL A 13 10.22 17.70 11.58
CA VAL A 13 9.54 16.60 12.26
C VAL A 13 10.58 15.57 12.69
N ARG A 14 10.62 15.26 13.99
CA ARG A 14 11.47 14.19 14.54
C ARG A 14 10.62 12.94 14.73
N PHE A 15 10.98 11.87 14.03
CA PHE A 15 10.34 10.56 14.17
C PHE A 15 11.13 9.69 15.14
N GLN A 16 10.41 8.86 15.90
CA GLN A 16 11.02 7.80 16.69
C GLN A 16 11.48 6.67 15.77
N ARG A 17 12.64 6.05 16.06
CA ARG A 17 13.13 4.90 15.28
C ARG A 17 12.07 3.79 15.16
N ASN A 18 11.43 3.45 16.28
CA ASN A 18 10.42 2.39 16.33
C ASN A 18 9.20 2.69 15.46
N ALA A 19 8.87 3.96 15.23
CA ALA A 19 7.75 4.33 14.36
C ALA A 19 8.00 3.87 12.91
N PHE A 20 9.25 3.94 12.44
CA PHE A 20 9.60 3.43 11.12
C PHE A 20 9.57 1.90 11.04
N THR A 21 10.03 1.21 12.08
CA THR A 21 9.96 -0.26 12.15
C THR A 21 8.53 -0.73 12.07
N VAL A 22 7.64 -0.17 12.90
CA VAL A 22 6.21 -0.52 12.87
C VAL A 22 5.58 -0.21 11.51
N LEU A 23 5.90 0.94 10.91
CA LEU A 23 5.37 1.30 9.60
C LEU A 23 5.81 0.31 8.52
N GLN A 24 7.08 -0.09 8.53
CA GLN A 24 7.61 -1.06 7.58
C GLN A 24 6.99 -2.44 7.79
N GLU A 25 6.88 -2.93 9.03
CA GLU A 25 6.24 -4.21 9.35
C GLU A 25 4.77 -4.23 8.91
N CYS A 26 4.01 -3.16 9.20
CA CYS A 26 2.62 -3.04 8.76
C CYS A 26 2.50 -2.99 7.24
N THR A 27 3.42 -2.29 6.57
CA THR A 27 3.43 -2.19 5.09
C THR A 27 3.73 -3.54 4.47
N GLU A 28 4.70 -4.29 4.99
CA GLU A 28 5.04 -5.62 4.49
C GLU A 28 3.93 -6.63 4.73
N ALA A 29 3.32 -6.62 5.91
CA ALA A 29 2.16 -7.45 6.20
C ALA A 29 1.00 -7.16 5.23
N TYR A 30 0.72 -5.87 5.00
CA TYR A 30 -0.31 -5.46 4.04
C TYR A 30 0.02 -5.91 2.61
N MET A 31 1.23 -5.64 2.13
CA MET A 31 1.64 -6.01 0.77
C MET A 31 1.65 -7.52 0.58
N THR A 32 2.02 -8.30 1.60
CA THR A 32 1.96 -9.76 1.56
C THR A 32 0.53 -10.24 1.33
N CYS A 33 -0.43 -9.84 2.18
CA CYS A 33 -1.83 -10.22 2.01
C CYS A 33 -2.45 -9.68 0.71
N PHE A 34 -2.05 -8.47 0.28
CA PHE A 34 -2.51 -7.90 -0.98
C PHE A 34 -2.05 -8.71 -2.19
N PHE A 35 -0.78 -9.15 -2.22
CA PHE A 35 -0.25 -9.95 -3.33
C PHE A 35 -0.72 -11.40 -3.30
N GLU A 36 -1.04 -11.96 -2.14
CA GLU A 36 -1.73 -13.26 -2.04
C GLU A 36 -3.07 -13.22 -2.78
N ASP A 37 -3.89 -12.19 -2.53
CA ASP A 37 -5.16 -12.00 -3.23
C ASP A 37 -4.97 -11.73 -4.73
N ALA A 38 -3.97 -10.92 -5.11
CA ALA A 38 -3.67 -10.66 -6.52
C ALA A 38 -3.21 -11.95 -7.23
N ASN A 39 -2.50 -12.84 -6.54
CA ASN A 39 -2.09 -14.13 -7.07
C ASN A 39 -3.29 -15.05 -7.32
N LEU A 40 -4.29 -15.04 -6.43
CA LEU A 40 -5.56 -15.77 -6.67
C LEU A 40 -6.27 -15.27 -7.93
N LEU A 41 -6.25 -13.97 -8.22
CA LEU A 41 -6.81 -13.41 -9.45
C LEU A 41 -6.03 -13.83 -10.70
N ALA A 42 -4.69 -13.87 -10.63
CA ALA A 42 -3.87 -14.37 -11.73
C ALA A 42 -4.16 -15.85 -12.02
N ILE A 43 -4.28 -16.68 -10.98
CA ILE A 43 -4.66 -18.09 -11.09
C ILE A 43 -6.07 -18.24 -11.65
N HIS A 44 -7.02 -17.42 -11.21
CA HIS A 44 -8.38 -17.38 -11.76
C HIS A 44 -8.39 -17.11 -13.27
N ALA A 45 -7.47 -16.24 -13.74
CA ALA A 45 -7.25 -15.97 -15.15
C ALA A 45 -6.33 -16.99 -15.87
N LYS A 46 -6.05 -18.14 -15.25
CA LYS A 46 -5.16 -19.22 -15.76
C LYS A 46 -3.72 -18.76 -16.07
N ARG A 47 -3.21 -17.80 -15.30
CA ARG A 47 -1.83 -17.29 -15.40
C ARG A 47 -1.06 -17.58 -14.11
N VAL A 48 0.26 -17.58 -14.21
CA VAL A 48 1.19 -17.64 -13.07
C VAL A 48 1.83 -16.27 -12.82
N THR A 49 2.02 -15.48 -13.88
CA THR A 49 2.58 -14.12 -13.79
C THR A 49 1.51 -13.12 -13.37
N LEU A 50 1.78 -12.40 -12.27
CA LEU A 50 1.00 -11.24 -11.86
C LEU A 50 1.05 -10.12 -12.91
N MET A 51 -0.09 -9.52 -13.20
CA MET A 51 -0.21 -8.42 -14.14
C MET A 51 -0.93 -7.24 -13.50
N ARG A 52 -0.72 -6.03 -14.06
CA ARG A 52 -1.38 -4.80 -13.60
C ARG A 52 -2.91 -4.93 -13.53
N GLN A 53 -3.51 -5.69 -14.45
CA GLN A 53 -4.94 -5.97 -14.47
C GLN A 53 -5.45 -6.73 -13.23
N ASP A 54 -4.65 -7.63 -12.65
CA ASP A 54 -5.01 -8.36 -11.43
C ASP A 54 -5.07 -7.41 -10.23
N ILE A 55 -4.07 -6.53 -10.12
CA ILE A 55 -4.00 -5.49 -9.08
C ILE A 55 -5.14 -4.48 -9.24
N GLN A 56 -5.39 -4.01 -10.47
CA GLN A 56 -6.49 -3.08 -10.74
C GLN A 56 -7.85 -3.68 -10.41
N LEU A 57 -8.05 -4.96 -10.72
CA LEU A 57 -9.26 -5.68 -10.35
C LEU A 57 -9.37 -5.82 -8.82
N LEU A 58 -8.28 -6.20 -8.15
CA LEU A 58 -8.24 -6.32 -6.70
C LEU A 58 -8.60 -5.01 -5.99
N CYS A 59 -8.01 -3.88 -6.39
CA CYS A 59 -8.34 -2.56 -5.82
C CYS A 59 -9.82 -2.22 -6.00
N ARG A 60 -10.39 -2.53 -7.18
CA ARG A 60 -11.84 -2.35 -7.42
C ARG A 60 -12.70 -3.22 -6.52
N LEU A 61 -12.30 -4.47 -6.27
CA LEU A 61 -13.03 -5.40 -5.41
C LEU A 61 -12.92 -5.02 -3.92
N ARG A 62 -11.74 -4.57 -3.48
CA ARG A 62 -11.50 -4.11 -2.10
C ARG A 62 -12.09 -2.73 -1.81
N HIS A 63 -12.60 -2.02 -2.83
CA HIS A 63 -13.00 -0.61 -2.76
C HIS A 63 -11.86 0.31 -2.25
N GLU A 64 -10.61 -0.11 -2.47
CA GLU A 64 -9.41 0.69 -2.19
C GLU A 64 -9.20 1.63 -3.39
N MET A 65 -9.43 2.92 -3.16
CA MET A 65 -9.35 4.01 -4.15
C MET A 65 -8.51 5.16 -3.60
#